data_AF-A0A7X4ALI4-F1
#
_entry.id   AF-A0A7X4ALI4-F1
#
_cell.length_a   1.000
_cell.length_b   1.000
_cell.length_c   1.000
_cell.angle_alpha   90.00
_cell.angle_beta   90.00
_cell.angle_gamma   90.00
#
_symmetry.space_group_name_H-M   'P 1'
#
loop_
_entity.id
_entity.type
_entity.pdbx_description
1 polymer ?
#
loop_
_entity_poly.entity_id
_entity_poly.type
_entity_poly.pdbx_seq_one_letter_code
_entity_poly.pdbx_strand_id
1 'polypeptide(L)'
;MTTGRYVRGLLRYAVGAWLVLGTGPTAAGQLDFQYQRGNLTNPFSGERYYTSILTIQHATGWKLGDSFFFMDIIDDGGNDGFNDKDLYGEWYPTLSFGKMTGKQVKLGPIRDVALIGGINFDADANFFKYLPGVRLSWKVPGFLFLNTDITAFID
;
A
#
# COMPACT_ATOMS: atom_id res chain seq x y z
N MET A 1 18.94 -27.07 22.05
CA MET A 1 18.20 -26.01 22.77
C MET A 1 19.16 -24.84 22.93
N THR A 2 19.05 -23.86 22.04
CA THR A 2 19.87 -22.64 22.10
C THR A 2 18.90 -21.47 22.13
N THR A 3 18.97 -20.74 23.23
CA THR A 3 18.07 -19.68 23.66
C THR A 3 18.20 -18.43 22.79
N GLY A 4 17.08 -17.70 22.70
CA GLY A 4 16.80 -16.71 21.69
C GLY A 4 17.68 -15.46 21.66
N ARG A 5 17.65 -14.82 20.49
CA ARG A 5 17.81 -13.36 20.36
C ARG A 5 16.54 -12.79 19.75
N TYR A 6 15.63 -12.38 20.63
CA TYR A 6 14.63 -11.36 20.28
C TYR A 6 15.40 -10.06 20.04
N VAL A 7 15.65 -9.70 18.78
CA VAL A 7 16.04 -8.34 18.44
C VAL A 7 14.76 -7.52 18.41
N ARG A 8 14.45 -6.93 19.57
CA ARG A 8 13.44 -5.90 19.72
C ARG A 8 13.80 -4.71 18.85
N GLY A 9 12.81 -4.30 18.06
CA GLY A 9 12.60 -2.91 17.70
C GLY A 9 13.52 -2.39 16.63
N LEU A 10 12.97 -2.21 15.43
CA LEU A 10 13.16 -0.99 14.66
C LEU A 10 12.00 -0.88 13.66
N LEU A 11 10.88 -0.34 14.16
CA LEU A 11 9.97 0.44 13.34
C LEU A 11 10.78 1.63 12.79
N ARG A 12 11.44 1.43 11.65
CA ARG A 12 12.03 2.52 10.88
C ARG A 12 10.97 2.93 9.87
N TYR A 13 10.37 4.10 10.12
CA TYR A 13 9.48 4.78 9.21
C TYR A 13 10.08 4.81 7.79
N ALA A 14 9.49 4.04 6.86
CA ALA A 14 9.58 4.37 5.46
C ALA A 14 8.63 5.54 5.23
N VAL A 15 9.17 6.77 5.20
CA VAL A 15 8.41 7.90 4.65
C VAL A 15 8.52 7.80 3.13
N GLY A 16 7.66 6.97 2.55
CA GLY A 16 7.38 7.00 1.12
C GLY A 16 6.43 8.16 0.85
N ALA A 17 6.96 9.30 0.40
CA ALA A 17 6.12 10.35 -0.15
C ALA A 17 5.72 9.96 -1.58
N TRP A 18 4.57 9.34 -1.72
CA TRP A 18 3.98 9.02 -3.02
C TRP A 18 3.06 10.17 -3.46
N LEU A 19 3.49 10.92 -4.48
CA LEU A 19 2.63 11.86 -5.18
C LEU A 19 2.08 11.17 -6.42
N VAL A 20 0.85 10.65 -6.34
CA VAL A 20 0.09 10.25 -7.53
C VAL A 20 -0.47 11.51 -8.18
N LEU A 21 0.21 11.99 -9.22
CA LEU A 21 -0.35 13.00 -10.14
C LEU A 21 -1.30 12.29 -11.11
N GLY A 22 -2.53 12.02 -10.66
CA GLY A 22 -3.57 11.44 -11.51
C GLY A 22 -4.08 12.48 -12.51
N THR A 23 -3.85 12.27 -13.81
CA THR A 23 -4.49 13.04 -14.89
C THR A 23 -5.69 12.27 -15.43
N GLY A 24 -6.89 12.58 -14.96
CA GLY A 24 -8.14 12.16 -15.62
C GLY A 24 -9.18 11.52 -14.70
N PRO A 25 -10.44 11.46 -15.16
CA PRO A 25 -11.57 11.09 -14.34
C PRO A 25 -11.46 9.62 -13.88
N THR A 26 -11.63 9.44 -12.57
CA THR A 26 -11.52 8.21 -11.77
C THR A 26 -12.36 7.00 -12.22
N ALA A 27 -13.06 7.07 -13.36
CA ALA A 27 -13.95 6.00 -13.84
C ALA A 27 -13.25 4.96 -14.74
N ALA A 28 -12.13 5.28 -15.38
CA ALA A 28 -11.47 4.39 -16.34
C ALA A 28 -10.36 3.50 -15.74
N GLY A 29 -9.96 3.75 -14.49
CA GLY A 29 -8.78 3.12 -13.90
C GLY A 29 -7.47 3.61 -14.53
N GLN A 30 -6.38 3.50 -13.79
CA GLN A 30 -5.02 3.77 -14.24
C GLN A 30 -4.19 2.53 -13.93
N LEU A 31 -3.52 1.98 -14.95
CA LEU A 31 -2.60 0.86 -14.84
C LEU A 31 -1.20 1.33 -15.22
N ASP A 32 -0.25 1.19 -14.31
CA ASP A 32 1.13 1.62 -14.48
C ASP A 32 2.09 0.43 -14.37
N PHE A 33 3.15 0.46 -15.19
CA PHE A 33 4.27 -0.46 -15.12
C PHE A 33 5.55 0.35 -14.88
N GLN A 34 6.35 -0.04 -13.90
CA GLN A 34 7.59 0.65 -13.56
C GLN A 34 8.72 -0.35 -13.42
N TYR A 35 9.88 -0.04 -14.00
CA TYR A 35 11.09 -0.81 -13.81
C TYR A 35 12.14 0.06 -13.13
N GLN A 36 12.67 -0.41 -12.01
CA GLN A 36 13.74 0.23 -11.26
C GLN A 36 14.93 -0.73 -11.17
N ARG A 37 16.15 -0.17 -11.31
CA ARG A 37 17.39 -0.88 -10.99
C ARG A 37 18.34 0.05 -10.25
N GLY A 38 18.90 -0.40 -9.14
CA GLY A 38 19.78 0.43 -8.32
C GLY A 38 20.60 -0.37 -7.32
N ASN A 39 21.60 0.28 -6.72
CA ASN A 39 22.38 -0.29 -5.63
C ASN A 39 21.70 0.03 -4.30
N LEU A 40 20.78 -0.84 -3.87
CA LEU A 40 19.93 -0.67 -2.68
C LEU A 40 20.60 -1.27 -1.45
N THR A 41 20.20 -0.79 -0.27
CA THR A 41 20.73 -1.25 1.02
C THR A 41 19.73 -2.18 1.66
N ASN A 42 20.16 -3.39 2.02
CA ASN A 42 19.38 -4.30 2.84
C ASN A 42 19.17 -3.65 4.23
N PRO A 43 17.92 -3.49 4.70
CA PRO A 43 17.62 -2.78 5.95
C PRO A 43 17.98 -3.56 7.22
N PHE A 44 18.22 -4.87 7.12
CA PHE A 44 18.55 -5.77 8.22
C PHE A 44 20.05 -6.05 8.33
N SER A 45 20.72 -6.30 7.21
CA SER A 45 22.16 -6.61 7.16
C SER A 45 23.02 -5.35 6.96
N GLY A 46 22.47 -4.31 6.34
CA GLY A 46 23.21 -3.11 5.92
C GLY A 46 24.08 -3.32 4.67
N GLU A 47 24.05 -4.53 4.10
CA GLU A 47 24.75 -4.86 2.86
C GLU A 47 24.06 -4.20 1.65
N ARG A 48 24.77 -4.17 0.52
CA ARG A 48 24.38 -3.41 -0.65
C ARG A 48 24.39 -4.27 -1.89
N TYR A 49 23.25 -4.34 -2.55
CA TYR A 49 23.03 -5.20 -3.70
C TYR A 49 22.42 -4.43 -4.88
N TYR A 50 22.71 -4.91 -6.10
CA TYR A 50 22.14 -4.34 -7.31
C TYR A 50 20.76 -4.93 -7.58
N THR A 51 19.76 -4.33 -6.95
CA THR A 51 18.37 -4.78 -7.02
C THR A 51 17.66 -4.29 -8.27
N SER A 52 16.87 -5.19 -8.85
CA SER A 52 15.88 -4.89 -9.87
C SER A 52 14.47 -5.05 -9.28
N ILE A 53 13.59 -4.10 -9.57
CA ILE A 53 12.18 -4.11 -9.15
C ILE A 53 11.32 -3.85 -10.38
N LEU A 54 10.37 -4.73 -10.65
CA LEU A 54 9.27 -4.49 -11.59
C LEU A 54 7.99 -4.29 -10.78
N THR A 55 7.46 -3.07 -10.83
CA THR A 55 6.20 -2.70 -10.17
C THR A 55 5.06 -2.69 -11.17
N ILE A 56 3.96 -3.34 -10.81
CA ILE A 56 2.67 -3.23 -11.49
C ILE A 56 1.71 -2.56 -10.51
N GLN A 57 1.11 -1.44 -10.89
CA GLN A 57 0.21 -0.68 -10.04
C GLN A 57 -1.10 -0.40 -10.75
N HIS A 58 -2.23 -0.50 -10.05
CA HIS A 58 -3.53 -0.11 -10.57
C HIS A 58 -4.37 0.66 -9.56
N ALA A 59 -4.87 1.81 -9.98
CA ALA A 59 -5.78 2.65 -9.21
C ALA A 59 -7.09 2.84 -9.99
N THR A 60 -8.24 2.51 -9.39
CA THR A 60 -9.53 2.66 -10.07
C THR A 60 -10.66 3.08 -9.13
N GLY A 61 -11.60 3.85 -9.64
CA GLY A 61 -12.86 4.14 -8.96
C GLY A 61 -14.00 3.35 -9.61
N TRP A 62 -14.87 2.78 -8.80
CA TRP A 62 -16.09 2.10 -9.26
C TRP A 62 -17.35 2.71 -8.64
N LYS A 63 -18.52 2.16 -9.01
CA LYS A 63 -19.83 2.68 -8.61
C LYS A 63 -20.00 2.81 -7.09
N LEU A 64 -19.45 1.87 -6.32
CA LEU A 64 -19.58 1.79 -4.86
C LEU A 64 -18.38 2.28 -4.05
N GLY A 65 -17.28 2.73 -4.66
CA GLY A 65 -16.00 2.93 -3.96
C GLY A 65 -14.82 3.09 -4.90
N ASP A 66 -13.65 2.67 -4.47
CA ASP A 66 -12.39 2.68 -5.21
C ASP A 66 -11.52 1.47 -4.83
N SER A 67 -10.45 1.26 -5.57
CA SER A 67 -9.47 0.23 -5.34
C SER A 67 -8.10 0.69 -5.77
N PHE A 68 -7.10 0.40 -4.95
CA PHE A 68 -5.69 0.57 -5.27
C PHE A 68 -4.96 -0.74 -5.02
N PHE A 69 -4.14 -1.20 -5.95
CA PHE A 69 -3.19 -2.26 -5.68
C PHE A 69 -1.84 -1.96 -6.32
N PHE A 70 -0.80 -2.55 -5.76
CA PHE A 70 0.48 -2.69 -6.43
C PHE A 70 1.13 -4.04 -6.11
N MET A 71 2.06 -4.45 -6.96
CA MET A 71 2.85 -5.65 -6.82
C MET A 71 4.26 -5.38 -7.32
N ASP A 72 5.26 -5.75 -6.52
CA ASP A 72 6.67 -5.64 -6.83
C ASP A 72 7.27 -7.04 -7.03
N ILE A 73 7.92 -7.23 -8.16
CA ILE A 73 8.75 -8.41 -8.43
C ILE A 73 10.20 -7.98 -8.24
N ILE A 74 10.85 -8.53 -7.23
CA ILE A 74 12.15 -8.08 -6.72
C ILE A 74 13.18 -9.19 -6.92
N ASP A 75 14.36 -8.81 -7.40
CA ASP A 75 15.56 -9.65 -7.41
C ASP A 75 16.73 -8.76 -7.02
N ASP A 76 17.30 -8.96 -5.82
CA ASP A 76 18.42 -8.17 -5.35
C ASP A 76 19.79 -8.68 -5.81
N GLY A 77 19.85 -9.91 -6.35
CA GLY A 77 21.08 -10.57 -6.78
C GLY A 77 21.99 -11.02 -5.63
N GLY A 78 21.54 -10.84 -4.38
CA GLY A 78 22.12 -11.34 -3.15
C GLY A 78 21.64 -12.75 -2.82
N ASN A 79 22.08 -13.24 -1.67
CA ASN A 79 21.57 -14.46 -1.05
C ASN A 79 21.69 -14.32 0.47
N ASP A 80 21.02 -13.30 1.01
CA ASP A 80 21.06 -12.92 2.42
C ASP A 80 19.71 -13.09 3.14
N GLY A 81 18.71 -13.66 2.44
CA GLY A 81 17.39 -13.98 2.98
C GLY A 81 16.46 -12.78 3.08
N PHE A 82 16.71 -11.75 2.28
CA PHE A 82 15.82 -10.59 2.14
C PHE A 82 15.82 -10.14 0.68
N ASN A 83 14.65 -10.22 0.03
CA ASN A 83 14.47 -9.74 -1.35
C ASN A 83 15.40 -10.42 -2.38
N ASP A 84 15.94 -11.60 -2.05
CA ASP A 84 16.80 -12.39 -2.95
C ASP A 84 16.03 -12.65 -4.26
N LYS A 85 14.80 -13.18 -4.10
CA LYS A 85 13.75 -13.27 -5.13
C LYS A 85 12.40 -13.16 -4.45
N ASP A 86 11.79 -12.00 -4.52
CA ASP A 86 10.56 -11.72 -3.79
C ASP A 86 9.42 -11.24 -4.68
N LEU A 87 8.21 -11.56 -4.21
CA LEU A 87 6.95 -11.05 -4.72
C LEU A 87 6.21 -10.38 -3.57
N TYR A 88 6.29 -9.05 -3.54
CA TYR A 88 5.59 -8.23 -2.57
C TYR A 88 4.33 -7.63 -3.19
N GLY A 89 3.25 -7.48 -2.42
CA GLY A 89 2.08 -6.81 -2.94
C GLY A 89 1.06 -6.37 -1.90
N GLU A 90 0.31 -5.34 -2.26
CA GLU A 90 -0.76 -4.79 -1.43
C GLU A 90 -1.99 -4.46 -2.27
N TRP A 91 -3.18 -4.69 -1.70
CA TRP A 91 -4.46 -4.35 -2.34
C TRP A 91 -5.44 -3.77 -1.33
N TYR A 92 -6.04 -2.63 -1.68
CA TYR A 92 -6.95 -1.86 -0.83
C TYR A 92 -8.26 -1.48 -1.56
N PRO A 93 -9.28 -2.35 -1.51
CA PRO A 93 -10.62 -2.03 -1.99
C PRO A 93 -11.42 -1.25 -0.94
N THR A 94 -12.32 -0.37 -1.40
CA THR A 94 -13.23 0.40 -0.54
C THR A 94 -14.70 0.32 -0.95
N LEU A 95 -15.57 0.53 0.05
CA LEU A 95 -17.01 0.69 -0.10
C LEU A 95 -17.44 2.00 0.57
N SER A 96 -17.74 3.00 -0.26
CA SER A 96 -18.11 4.36 0.12
C SER A 96 -19.58 4.46 0.54
N PHE A 97 -19.83 4.99 1.74
CA PHE A 97 -21.18 5.22 2.24
C PHE A 97 -21.96 6.17 1.32
N GLY A 98 -21.35 7.28 0.91
CA GLY A 98 -21.98 8.25 0.04
C GLY A 98 -22.36 7.67 -1.33
N LYS A 99 -21.47 6.88 -1.94
CA LYS A 99 -21.74 6.19 -3.22
C LYS A 99 -22.80 5.09 -3.09
N MET A 100 -22.80 4.34 -1.98
CA MET A 100 -23.78 3.28 -1.74
C MET A 100 -25.19 3.82 -1.47
N THR A 101 -25.30 4.91 -0.70
CA THR A 101 -26.58 5.41 -0.21
C THR A 101 -27.13 6.62 -0.96
N GLY A 102 -26.29 7.28 -1.76
CA GLY A 102 -26.60 8.57 -2.37
C GLY A 102 -26.71 9.73 -1.36
N LYS A 103 -26.39 9.50 -0.08
CA LYS A 103 -26.49 10.50 0.98
C LYS A 103 -25.13 11.14 1.26
N GLN A 104 -25.14 12.43 1.55
CA GLN A 104 -23.94 13.14 1.97
C GLN A 104 -23.69 12.94 3.47
N VAL A 105 -22.41 12.80 3.83
CA VAL A 105 -21.98 12.89 5.23
C VAL A 105 -21.99 14.35 5.66
N LYS A 106 -22.74 14.68 6.71
CA LYS A 106 -22.90 16.04 7.25
C LYS A 106 -22.13 16.22 8.57
N LEU A 107 -20.87 15.80 8.60
CA LEU A 107 -20.01 15.85 9.79
C LEU A 107 -18.76 16.71 9.52
N GLY A 108 -18.90 18.02 9.67
CA GLY A 108 -17.78 18.97 9.54
C GLY A 108 -17.01 18.81 8.22
N PRO A 109 -15.66 18.71 8.25
CA PRO A 109 -14.83 18.59 7.06
C PRO A 109 -14.84 17.18 6.43
N ILE A 110 -15.57 16.21 6.97
CA ILE A 110 -15.64 14.86 6.41
C ILE A 110 -16.49 14.88 5.14
N ARG A 111 -15.88 14.49 4.03
CA ARG A 111 -16.51 14.33 2.72
C ARG A 111 -17.33 13.06 2.64
N ASP A 112 -16.74 11.96 3.11
CA ASP A 112 -17.31 10.63 3.03
C ASP A 112 -16.68 9.69 4.06
N VAL A 113 -17.36 8.59 4.37
CA VAL A 113 -16.86 7.50 5.19
C VAL A 113 -16.98 6.22 4.36
N ALA A 114 -15.94 5.40 4.34
CA ALA A 114 -15.93 4.13 3.61
C ALA A 114 -15.48 2.98 4.50
N LEU A 115 -15.99 1.79 4.23
CA LEU A 115 -15.30 0.57 4.65
C LEU A 115 -14.10 0.36 3.73
N ILE A 116 -12.97 -0.05 4.31
CA ILE A 116 -11.76 -0.42 3.57
C ILE A 116 -11.38 -1.84 3.96
N GLY A 117 -11.03 -2.65 2.97
CA GLY A 117 -10.30 -3.89 3.17
C GLY A 117 -8.85 -3.70 2.76
N GLY A 118 -7.98 -4.60 3.22
CA GLY A 118 -6.62 -4.66 2.73
C GLY A 118 -6.08 -6.07 2.74
N ILE A 119 -5.22 -6.38 1.78
CA ILE A 119 -4.35 -7.53 1.77
C ILE A 119 -2.93 -7.00 1.63
N ASN A 120 -2.01 -7.48 2.46
CA ASN A 120 -0.58 -7.24 2.32
C ASN A 120 0.12 -8.60 2.37
N PHE A 121 0.96 -8.90 1.39
CA PHE A 121 1.68 -10.16 1.32
C PHE A 121 3.11 -9.98 0.81
N ASP A 122 3.97 -10.90 1.23
CA ASP A 122 5.38 -10.97 0.87
C ASP A 122 5.76 -12.46 0.83
N ALA A 123 6.30 -12.90 -0.30
CA ALA A 123 6.54 -14.32 -0.56
C ALA A 123 7.82 -14.82 0.13
N ASP A 124 8.90 -14.03 0.08
CA ASP A 124 10.18 -14.37 0.67
C ASP A 124 10.11 -14.35 2.20
N ALA A 125 9.42 -13.36 2.77
CA ALA A 125 9.17 -13.25 4.21
C ALA A 125 8.09 -14.22 4.74
N ASN A 126 7.41 -14.97 3.86
CA ASN A 126 6.26 -15.81 4.18
C ASN A 126 5.22 -15.07 5.03
N PHE A 127 4.82 -13.89 4.55
CA PHE A 127 3.98 -12.96 5.27
C PHE A 127 2.69 -12.70 4.48
N PHE A 128 1.56 -12.74 5.20
CA PHE A 128 0.24 -12.44 4.66
C PHE A 128 -0.61 -11.83 5.77
N LYS A 129 -1.30 -10.73 5.49
CA LYS A 129 -2.14 -10.00 6.46
C LYS A 129 -3.39 -9.44 5.82
N TYR A 130 -4.46 -9.42 6.60
CA TYR A 130 -5.68 -8.71 6.29
C TYR A 130 -5.75 -7.37 7.05
N LEU A 131 -6.30 -6.35 6.38
CA LEU A 131 -6.40 -5.00 6.92
C LEU A 131 -7.83 -4.43 6.80
N PRO A 132 -8.83 -5.03 7.47
CA PRO A 132 -10.18 -4.46 7.51
C PRO A 132 -10.19 -3.16 8.32
N GLY A 133 -10.98 -2.18 7.90
CA GLY A 133 -11.01 -0.89 8.56
C GLY A 133 -12.03 0.10 8.01
N VAL A 134 -11.79 1.36 8.37
CA VAL A 134 -12.57 2.51 7.92
C VAL A 134 -11.68 3.57 7.29
N ARG A 135 -12.17 4.20 6.23
CA ARG A 135 -11.55 5.35 5.55
C ARG A 135 -12.40 6.59 5.79
N LEU A 136 -11.76 7.68 6.17
CA LEU A 136 -12.34 9.02 6.22
C LEU A 136 -11.80 9.82 5.05
N SER A 137 -12.68 10.30 4.17
CA SER A 137 -12.30 11.24 3.11
C SER A 137 -12.55 12.67 3.57
N TRP A 138 -11.61 13.57 3.31
CA TRP A 138 -11.65 14.94 3.80
C TRP A 138 -11.95 15.96 2.69
N LYS A 139 -12.66 17.04 3.06
CA LYS A 139 -12.84 18.24 2.23
C LYS A 139 -11.79 19.28 2.64
N VAL A 140 -10.60 19.22 2.04
CA VAL A 140 -9.50 20.17 2.31
C VAL A 140 -9.20 20.98 1.04
N PRO A 141 -9.24 22.33 1.10
CA PRO A 141 -8.85 23.17 -0.03
C PRO A 141 -7.45 22.84 -0.55
N GLY A 142 -7.30 22.75 -1.87
CA GLY A 142 -6.02 22.42 -2.53
C GLY A 142 -5.76 20.92 -2.70
N PHE A 143 -6.56 20.03 -2.11
CA PHE A 143 -6.43 18.58 -2.28
C PHE A 143 -7.53 18.03 -3.18
N LEU A 144 -7.16 17.26 -4.20
CA LEU A 144 -8.12 16.46 -5.00
C LEU A 144 -8.69 15.30 -4.15
N PHE A 145 -7.80 14.68 -3.38
CA PHE A 145 -8.07 13.57 -2.48
C PHE A 145 -7.15 13.69 -1.27
N LEU A 146 -7.76 13.58 -0.09
CA LEU A 146 -7.07 13.40 1.17
C LEU A 146 -7.90 12.40 1.98
N ASN A 147 -7.28 11.30 2.37
CA ASN A 147 -7.93 10.21 3.09
C ASN A 147 -7.12 9.86 4.35
N THR A 148 -7.82 9.43 5.40
CA THR A 148 -7.23 8.77 6.56
C THR A 148 -7.81 7.39 6.68
N ASP A 149 -6.95 6.37 6.64
CA ASP A 149 -7.33 4.98 6.75
C ASP A 149 -6.94 4.46 8.14
N ILE A 150 -7.88 3.80 8.79
CA ILE A 150 -7.71 3.19 10.09
C ILE A 150 -8.07 1.72 9.93
N THR A 151 -7.06 0.86 9.93
CA THR A 151 -7.21 -0.58 9.70
C THR A 151 -6.69 -1.37 10.90
N ALA A 152 -7.32 -2.52 11.13
CA ALA A 152 -6.67 -3.57 11.91
C ALA A 152 -5.55 -4.20 11.06
N PHE A 153 -4.68 -4.96 11.70
CA PHE A 153 -3.62 -5.72 11.04
C PHE A 153 -3.63 -7.11 11.64
N ILE A 154 -4.18 -8.07 10.90
CA ILE A 154 -4.55 -9.38 11.44
C ILE A 154 -4.08 -10.51 10.50
N ASP A 155 -3.80 -11.66 11.11
CA ASP A 155 -3.43 -12.92 10.44
C ASP A 155 -4.64 -13.58 9.78
#